data_AF-A0A7C7SWT9-F1
#
_entry.id   AF-A0A7C7SWT9-F1
#
_cell.length_a   1.000
_cell.length_b   1.000
_cell.length_c   1.000
_cell.angle_alpha   90.00
_cell.angle_beta   90.00
_cell.angle_gamma   90.00
#
_symmetry.space_group_name_H-M   'P 1'
#
loop_
_entity.id
_entity.type
_entity.pdbx_description
1 polymer ?
#
loop_
_entity_poly.entity_id
_entity_poly.type
_entity_poly.pdbx_seq_one_letter_code
_entity_poly.pdbx_strand_id
1 'polypeptide(L)'
;MSRHFLFKLGIPLILLLVVATGTYAYVLNGAKSNALHTLGALGFTNPNIGETKYQKGHAFHLNTQIDDQNLSTLELISNPLPLVANIMGSHTNDYLIAGLQVTGRLDRKSGLDVTSWMPSKVSASKLPPMIMKKTNIDLMTPIGGLSFDLNAQISAPNQDGLKDVVINLNTKQYELKFNTVWEGTISKSGDWQYDITVNDAGFNLDKAQASRLSGWFTLQKAGTIFPETSGQLNFGMLTITPIILHNVDMTFEGTYGDMQTIIKANVAGFENMTLAIDTKQTESGRTISASIETNDKDDLLKVMAQLRDVKLWQSDQANLSSLMLTEGNLKSLYSSLKDKNADTYTLQVNGTALSLAGKIIGNKDNSQSFVISLDPAQRNL
;
A
#
# COMPACT_ATOMS: atom_id res chain seq x y z
N MET A 1 -53.13 51.06 -23.81
CA MET A 1 -51.72 50.62 -23.79
C MET A 1 -51.18 50.66 -25.22
N SER A 2 -50.18 51.49 -25.47
CA SER A 2 -49.59 51.67 -26.80
C SER A 2 -48.88 50.40 -27.27
N ARG A 3 -49.08 49.99 -28.53
CA ARG A 3 -48.35 48.88 -29.18
C ARG A 3 -46.82 49.04 -29.06
N HIS A 4 -46.31 50.26 -28.87
CA HIS A 4 -44.88 50.50 -28.62
C HIS A 4 -44.40 50.10 -27.21
N PHE A 5 -45.27 50.01 -26.21
CA PHE A 5 -44.90 49.58 -24.86
C PHE A 5 -44.75 48.04 -24.76
N LEU A 6 -45.64 47.30 -25.42
CA LEU A 6 -45.53 45.84 -25.57
C LEU A 6 -44.30 45.43 -26.40
N PHE A 7 -43.95 46.21 -27.44
CA PHE A 7 -42.74 45.97 -28.24
C PHE A 7 -41.44 46.25 -27.46
N LYS A 8 -41.43 47.30 -26.62
CA LYS A 8 -40.27 47.66 -25.78
C LYS A 8 -40.01 46.72 -24.61
N LEU A 9 -41.03 46.00 -24.10
CA LEU A 9 -40.88 44.93 -23.10
C LEU A 9 -40.67 43.55 -23.72
N GLY A 10 -41.25 43.30 -24.90
CA GLY A 10 -41.13 42.02 -25.60
C GLY A 10 -39.72 41.74 -26.12
N ILE A 11 -39.01 42.75 -26.65
CA ILE A 11 -37.64 42.58 -27.17
C ILE A 11 -36.65 42.20 -26.04
N PRO A 12 -36.61 42.89 -24.88
CA PRO A 12 -35.77 42.47 -23.75
C PRO A 12 -36.12 41.09 -23.21
N LEU A 13 -37.41 40.72 -23.14
CA LEU A 13 -37.85 39.42 -22.66
C LEU A 13 -37.42 38.29 -23.61
N ILE A 14 -37.54 38.50 -24.92
CA ILE A 14 -37.09 37.56 -25.96
C ILE A 14 -35.57 37.44 -25.94
N LEU A 15 -34.83 38.55 -25.81
CA LEU A 15 -33.37 38.52 -25.64
C LEU A 15 -32.95 37.78 -24.37
N LEU A 16 -33.65 37.97 -23.26
CA LEU A 16 -33.39 37.27 -22.01
C LEU A 16 -33.69 35.77 -22.13
N LEU A 17 -34.74 35.39 -22.85
CA LEU A 17 -35.07 33.99 -23.19
C LEU A 17 -34.05 33.37 -24.15
N VAL A 18 -33.58 34.09 -25.17
CA VAL A 18 -32.56 33.63 -26.12
C VAL A 18 -31.19 33.51 -25.45
N VAL A 19 -30.83 34.45 -24.58
CA VAL A 19 -29.61 34.37 -23.78
C VAL A 19 -29.73 33.24 -22.76
N ALA A 20 -30.85 33.13 -22.03
CA ALA A 20 -31.07 32.04 -21.08
C ALA A 20 -31.05 30.66 -21.77
N THR A 21 -31.69 30.51 -22.92
CA THR A 21 -31.71 29.25 -23.69
C THR A 21 -30.38 28.96 -24.36
N GLY A 22 -29.67 29.98 -24.87
CA GLY A 22 -28.34 29.84 -25.46
C GLY A 22 -27.28 29.50 -24.42
N THR A 23 -27.30 30.16 -23.26
CA THR A 23 -26.44 29.82 -22.11
C THR A 23 -26.79 28.45 -21.56
N TYR A 24 -28.07 28.09 -21.46
CA TYR A 24 -28.49 26.75 -21.06
C TYR A 24 -27.99 25.68 -22.04
N ALA A 25 -28.17 25.86 -23.36
CA ALA A 25 -27.68 24.93 -24.38
C ALA A 25 -26.14 24.82 -24.39
N TYR A 26 -25.42 25.92 -24.18
CA TYR A 26 -23.96 25.92 -24.07
C TYR A 26 -23.48 25.16 -22.82
N VAL A 27 -24.13 25.37 -21.68
CA VAL A 27 -23.85 24.65 -20.42
C VAL A 27 -24.16 23.16 -20.54
N LEU A 28 -25.25 22.78 -21.22
CA LEU A 28 -25.62 21.38 -21.47
C LEU A 28 -24.59 20.66 -22.37
N ASN A 29 -24.11 21.32 -23.43
CA ASN A 29 -23.12 20.73 -24.33
C ASN A 29 -21.73 20.60 -23.67
N GLY A 30 -21.37 21.51 -22.76
CA GLY A 30 -20.12 21.44 -22.00
C GLY A 30 -20.08 20.30 -20.96
N ALA A 31 -21.24 19.89 -20.43
CA ALA A 31 -21.31 18.89 -19.36
C ALA A 31 -20.72 17.52 -19.75
N LYS A 32 -21.05 17.02 -20.95
CA LYS A 32 -20.46 15.77 -21.48
C LYS A 32 -18.96 15.90 -21.70
N SER A 33 -18.50 17.02 -22.25
CA SER A 33 -17.08 17.26 -22.46
C SER A 33 -16.30 17.31 -21.14
N ASN A 34 -16.89 17.87 -20.07
CA ASN A 34 -16.29 17.89 -18.74
C ASN A 34 -16.22 16.47 -18.15
N ALA A 35 -17.27 15.66 -18.32
CA ALA A 35 -17.26 14.24 -17.90
C ALA A 35 -16.12 13.48 -18.58
N LEU A 36 -15.98 13.63 -19.90
CA LEU A 36 -14.92 13.01 -20.70
C LEU A 36 -13.53 13.50 -20.26
N HIS A 37 -13.37 14.80 -19.98
CA HIS A 37 -12.11 15.34 -19.49
C HIS A 37 -11.74 14.78 -18.10
N THR A 38 -12.69 14.67 -17.18
CA THR A 38 -12.45 14.08 -15.85
C THR A 38 -12.08 12.60 -15.95
N LEU A 39 -12.78 11.83 -16.78
CA LEU A 39 -12.44 10.42 -17.02
C LEU A 39 -11.08 10.28 -17.72
N GLY A 40 -10.77 11.17 -18.66
CA GLY A 40 -9.46 11.26 -19.30
C GLY A 40 -8.34 11.58 -18.30
N ALA A 41 -8.59 12.47 -17.33
CA ALA A 41 -7.65 12.78 -16.26
C ALA A 41 -7.39 11.59 -15.32
N LEU A 42 -8.35 10.66 -15.19
CA LEU A 42 -8.22 9.40 -14.47
C LEU A 42 -7.55 8.29 -15.30
N GLY A 43 -7.18 8.58 -16.55
CA GLY A 43 -6.44 7.68 -17.43
C GLY A 43 -7.31 6.84 -18.38
N PHE A 44 -8.61 7.14 -18.50
CA PHE A 44 -9.51 6.42 -19.41
C PHE A 44 -9.53 7.09 -20.79
N THR A 45 -9.20 6.33 -21.83
CA THR A 45 -8.94 6.89 -23.17
C THR A 45 -10.18 6.99 -24.07
N ASN A 46 -11.15 6.08 -23.91
CA ASN A 46 -12.34 6.01 -24.76
C ASN A 46 -13.66 5.80 -23.97
N PRO A 47 -13.96 6.60 -22.94
CA PRO A 47 -15.21 6.44 -22.20
C PRO A 47 -16.43 6.77 -23.08
N ASN A 48 -17.41 5.87 -23.11
CA ASN A 48 -18.70 6.06 -23.76
C ASN A 48 -19.76 6.47 -22.72
N ILE A 49 -20.10 7.76 -22.74
CA ILE A 49 -21.07 8.36 -21.82
C ILE A 49 -22.49 7.87 -22.16
N GLY A 50 -23.14 7.21 -21.19
CA GLY A 50 -24.51 6.76 -21.30
C GLY A 50 -25.56 7.87 -21.16
N GLU A 51 -26.64 7.58 -20.43
CA GLU A 51 -27.76 8.52 -20.26
C GLU A 51 -27.30 9.76 -19.46
N THR A 52 -27.72 10.97 -19.87
CA THR A 52 -27.43 12.21 -19.12
C THR A 52 -28.71 12.83 -18.58
N LYS A 53 -28.78 13.00 -17.26
CA LYS A 53 -29.87 13.68 -16.54
C LYS A 53 -29.35 14.96 -15.89
N TYR A 54 -30.22 15.98 -15.81
CA TYR A 54 -29.87 17.25 -15.19
C TYR A 54 -30.75 17.49 -13.98
N GLN A 55 -30.15 17.72 -12.82
CA GLN A 55 -30.90 17.94 -11.59
C GLN A 55 -30.07 18.79 -10.61
N LYS A 56 -30.73 19.73 -9.92
CA LYS A 56 -30.15 20.52 -8.80
C LYS A 56 -28.77 21.16 -9.09
N GLY A 57 -28.53 21.58 -10.34
CA GLY A 57 -27.28 22.26 -10.72
C GLY A 57 -26.15 21.31 -11.07
N HIS A 58 -26.47 20.05 -11.33
CA HIS A 58 -25.52 19.03 -11.74
C HIS A 58 -25.99 18.34 -13.02
N ALA A 59 -25.03 17.89 -13.82
CA ALA A 59 -25.24 16.87 -14.85
C ALA A 59 -24.85 15.51 -14.27
N PHE A 60 -25.75 14.52 -14.37
CA PHE A 60 -25.55 13.14 -13.95
C PHE A 60 -25.48 12.27 -15.20
N HIS A 61 -24.35 11.61 -15.40
CA HIS A 61 -24.15 10.68 -16.49
C HIS A 61 -24.19 9.26 -15.94
N LEU A 62 -25.15 8.47 -16.39
CA LEU A 62 -25.46 7.14 -15.87
C LEU A 62 -24.95 6.06 -16.82
N ASN A 63 -24.51 4.93 -16.24
CA ASN A 63 -24.13 3.71 -16.99
C ASN A 63 -23.09 4.01 -18.08
N THR A 64 -22.00 4.69 -17.69
CA THR A 64 -20.89 5.01 -18.59
C THR A 64 -20.01 3.77 -18.76
N GLN A 65 -19.71 3.41 -20.01
CA GLN A 65 -18.71 2.38 -20.30
C GLN A 65 -17.35 3.05 -20.39
N ILE A 66 -16.33 2.44 -19.80
CA ILE A 66 -15.02 3.08 -19.62
C ILE A 66 -13.95 2.46 -20.50
N ASP A 67 -14.21 1.25 -21.00
CA ASP A 67 -13.32 0.53 -21.88
C ASP A 67 -14.02 0.09 -23.17
N ASP A 68 -13.21 -0.20 -24.20
CA ASP A 68 -13.70 -0.60 -25.51
C ASP A 68 -14.26 -2.04 -25.51
N GLN A 69 -14.05 -2.79 -24.42
CA GLN A 69 -14.45 -4.19 -24.25
C GLN A 69 -15.72 -4.37 -23.39
N ASN A 70 -16.28 -3.28 -22.86
CA ASN A 70 -17.40 -3.24 -21.93
C ASN A 70 -17.21 -4.08 -20.64
N LEU A 71 -15.98 -4.20 -20.16
CA LEU A 71 -15.65 -4.91 -18.92
C LEU A 71 -15.62 -3.96 -17.70
N SER A 72 -15.35 -2.68 -17.94
CA SER A 72 -15.26 -1.65 -16.91
C SER A 72 -16.41 -0.67 -17.07
N THR A 73 -17.16 -0.47 -15.99
CA THR A 73 -18.39 0.32 -15.99
C THR A 73 -18.37 1.37 -14.89
N LEU A 74 -19.13 2.44 -15.11
CA LEU A 74 -19.35 3.48 -14.13
C LEU A 74 -20.85 3.75 -14.03
N GLU A 75 -21.43 3.44 -12.88
CA GLU A 75 -22.86 3.69 -12.63
C GLU A 75 -23.19 5.18 -12.74
N LEU A 76 -22.33 6.05 -12.19
CA LEU A 76 -22.58 7.49 -12.16
C LEU A 76 -21.30 8.33 -12.19
N ILE A 77 -21.24 9.31 -13.08
CA ILE A 77 -20.41 10.51 -12.93
C ILE A 77 -21.29 11.76 -12.87
N SER A 78 -21.10 12.58 -11.83
CA SER A 78 -21.75 13.86 -11.68
C SER A 78 -20.75 14.99 -11.80
N ASN A 79 -21.07 15.97 -12.63
CA ASN A 79 -20.29 17.19 -12.79
C ASN A 79 -21.14 18.39 -12.32
N PRO A 80 -20.60 19.29 -11.48
CA PRO A 80 -21.29 20.52 -11.13
C PRO A 80 -21.46 21.42 -12.35
N LEU A 81 -22.54 22.19 -12.39
CA LEU A 81 -22.81 23.23 -13.37
C LEU A 81 -22.80 24.58 -12.64
N PRO A 82 -21.63 25.23 -12.46
CA PRO A 82 -21.46 26.33 -11.50
C PRO A 82 -22.45 27.49 -11.71
N LEU A 83 -22.71 27.85 -12.97
CA LEU A 83 -23.68 28.91 -13.31
C LEU A 83 -25.10 28.55 -12.86
N VAL A 84 -25.50 27.29 -13.00
CA VAL A 84 -26.84 26.80 -12.65
C VAL A 84 -26.93 26.55 -11.14
N ALA A 85 -25.87 26.04 -10.52
CA ALA A 85 -25.75 25.80 -9.08
C ALA A 85 -25.85 27.12 -8.29
N ASN A 86 -25.17 28.18 -8.75
CA ASN A 86 -25.24 29.52 -8.15
C ASN A 86 -26.65 30.11 -8.20
N ILE A 87 -27.38 29.90 -9.30
CA ILE A 87 -28.78 30.35 -9.44
C ILE A 87 -29.70 29.54 -8.52
N MET A 88 -29.45 28.24 -8.34
CA MET A 88 -30.28 27.34 -7.53
C MET A 88 -29.88 27.25 -6.06
N GLY A 89 -28.86 27.99 -5.60
CA GLY A 89 -28.36 27.95 -4.23
C GLY A 89 -27.72 26.61 -3.83
N SER A 90 -27.26 25.81 -4.80
CA SER A 90 -26.52 24.57 -4.55
C SER A 90 -25.03 24.90 -4.39
N HIS A 91 -24.41 24.40 -3.33
CA HIS A 91 -23.03 24.76 -2.94
C HIS A 91 -22.01 23.63 -3.19
N THR A 92 -22.43 22.48 -3.72
CA THR A 92 -21.53 21.35 -3.96
C THR A 92 -20.89 21.46 -5.33
N ASN A 93 -19.60 21.82 -5.37
CA ASN A 93 -18.80 21.91 -6.60
C ASN A 93 -17.92 20.67 -6.84
N ASP A 94 -18.16 19.57 -6.12
CA ASP A 94 -17.36 18.36 -6.24
C ASP A 94 -17.88 17.47 -7.36
N TYR A 95 -16.94 16.85 -8.09
CA TYR A 95 -17.26 15.75 -8.97
C TYR A 95 -17.62 14.52 -8.14
N LEU A 96 -18.70 13.82 -8.48
CA LEU A 96 -19.04 12.54 -7.86
C LEU A 96 -18.83 11.42 -8.86
N ILE A 97 -18.02 10.43 -8.51
CA ILE A 97 -17.88 9.17 -9.24
C ILE A 97 -18.41 8.08 -8.33
N ALA A 98 -19.39 7.32 -8.79
CA ALA A 98 -19.98 6.24 -8.01
C ALA A 98 -20.17 4.98 -8.83
N GLY A 99 -19.90 3.82 -8.22
CA GLY A 99 -20.07 2.51 -8.85
C GLY A 99 -19.08 2.29 -10.00
N LEU A 100 -17.82 2.71 -9.80
CA LEU A 100 -16.74 2.45 -10.75
C LEU A 100 -16.28 1.00 -10.59
N GLN A 101 -16.47 0.17 -11.60
CA GLN A 101 -15.89 -1.17 -11.65
C GLN A 101 -14.78 -1.19 -12.70
N VAL A 102 -13.56 -1.52 -12.27
CA VAL A 102 -12.39 -1.65 -13.15
C VAL A 102 -11.92 -3.09 -13.11
N THR A 103 -11.86 -3.74 -14.26
CA THR A 103 -11.28 -5.08 -14.37
C THR A 103 -9.91 -5.00 -15.02
N GLY A 104 -8.92 -5.71 -14.46
CA GLY A 104 -7.59 -5.82 -15.03
C GLY A 104 -7.02 -7.22 -14.95
N ARG A 105 -5.94 -7.45 -15.70
CA ARG A 105 -5.23 -8.74 -15.76
C ARG A 105 -3.74 -8.54 -15.51
N LEU A 106 -3.19 -9.26 -14.55
CA LEU A 106 -1.75 -9.33 -14.33
C LEU A 106 -1.17 -10.51 -15.11
N ASP A 107 -0.31 -10.24 -16.10
CA ASP A 107 0.41 -11.26 -16.85
C ASP A 107 1.89 -11.32 -16.39
N ARG A 108 2.42 -12.52 -16.20
CA ARG A 108 3.81 -12.74 -15.73
C ARG A 108 4.86 -12.23 -16.71
N LYS A 109 4.53 -12.06 -18.00
CA LYS A 109 5.50 -11.64 -19.05
C LYS A 109 5.42 -10.15 -19.39
N SER A 110 4.23 -9.55 -19.33
CA SER A 110 3.99 -8.15 -19.73
C SER A 110 3.66 -7.21 -18.58
N GLY A 111 3.57 -7.71 -17.34
CA GLY A 111 3.20 -6.91 -16.18
C GLY A 111 1.68 -6.77 -16.04
N LEU A 112 1.25 -5.71 -15.38
CA LEU A 112 -0.17 -5.42 -15.18
C LEU A 112 -0.78 -4.87 -16.49
N ASP A 113 -1.62 -5.67 -17.13
CA ASP A 113 -2.46 -5.30 -18.27
C ASP A 113 -3.89 -5.08 -17.75
N VAL A 114 -4.17 -3.89 -17.23
CA VAL A 114 -5.55 -3.52 -16.93
C VAL A 114 -6.22 -3.17 -18.25
N THR A 115 -7.24 -3.93 -18.65
CA THR A 115 -8.03 -3.65 -19.85
C THR A 115 -8.50 -2.19 -19.79
N SER A 116 -7.84 -1.34 -20.59
CA SER A 116 -8.13 0.09 -20.79
C SER A 116 -7.96 1.06 -19.60
N TRP A 117 -7.26 0.70 -18.52
CA TRP A 117 -6.82 1.67 -17.51
C TRP A 117 -5.30 1.82 -17.53
N MET A 118 -4.81 2.98 -18.00
CA MET A 118 -3.38 3.32 -18.00
C MET A 118 -3.10 4.45 -16.98
N PRO A 119 -2.84 4.13 -15.70
CA PRO A 119 -2.57 5.15 -14.68
C PRO A 119 -1.24 5.89 -14.89
N SER A 120 -0.37 5.44 -15.80
CA SER A 120 0.96 6.03 -16.06
C SER A 120 0.93 7.50 -16.52
N LYS A 121 -0.25 8.04 -16.87
CA LYS A 121 -0.45 9.45 -17.25
C LYS A 121 -1.25 10.26 -16.22
N VAL A 122 -1.67 9.66 -15.10
CA VAL A 122 -2.50 10.34 -14.10
C VAL A 122 -1.61 11.21 -13.22
N SER A 123 -1.75 12.53 -13.38
CA SER A 123 -1.12 13.50 -12.50
C SER A 123 -2.11 13.86 -11.40
N ALA A 124 -1.93 13.28 -10.21
CA ALA A 124 -2.84 13.49 -9.08
C ALA A 124 -3.01 14.98 -8.72
N SER A 125 -1.98 15.82 -8.92
CA SER A 125 -2.07 17.26 -8.75
C SER A 125 -3.03 17.96 -9.71
N LYS A 126 -3.35 17.35 -10.87
CA LYS A 126 -4.30 17.87 -11.87
C LYS A 126 -5.74 17.38 -11.69
N LEU A 127 -5.99 16.45 -10.76
CA LEU A 127 -7.35 15.94 -10.52
C LEU A 127 -8.24 17.05 -9.93
N PRO A 128 -9.48 17.23 -10.41
CA PRO A 128 -10.41 18.18 -9.81
C PRO A 128 -10.85 17.72 -8.40
N PRO A 129 -11.48 18.60 -7.60
CA PRO A 129 -12.14 18.19 -6.37
C PRO A 129 -13.15 17.09 -6.68
N MET A 130 -13.03 15.94 -6.03
CA MET A 130 -13.84 14.79 -6.38
C MET A 130 -14.06 13.83 -5.21
N ILE A 131 -15.18 13.14 -5.27
CA ILE A 131 -15.56 12.08 -4.35
C ILE A 131 -15.79 10.82 -5.17
N MET A 132 -15.05 9.76 -4.86
CA MET A 132 -15.20 8.41 -5.42
C MET A 132 -15.86 7.52 -4.36
N LYS A 133 -17.00 6.93 -4.69
CA LYS A 133 -17.73 6.01 -3.81
C LYS A 133 -17.98 4.68 -4.50
N LYS A 134 -17.89 3.58 -3.76
CA LYS A 134 -18.17 2.23 -4.27
C LYS A 134 -17.35 1.93 -5.53
N THR A 135 -16.06 2.29 -5.51
CA THR A 135 -15.15 1.90 -6.58
C THR A 135 -14.64 0.51 -6.26
N ASN A 136 -14.79 -0.43 -7.19
CA ASN A 136 -14.26 -1.77 -7.08
C ASN A 136 -13.22 -2.00 -8.19
N ILE A 137 -12.08 -2.57 -7.82
CA ILE A 137 -10.99 -2.90 -8.72
C ILE A 137 -10.79 -4.42 -8.65
N ASP A 138 -11.09 -5.11 -9.74
CA ASP A 138 -10.91 -6.55 -9.90
C ASP A 138 -9.66 -6.83 -10.73
N LEU A 139 -8.65 -7.45 -10.13
CA LEU A 139 -7.41 -7.86 -10.78
C LEU A 139 -7.34 -9.38 -10.93
N MET A 140 -7.41 -9.87 -12.16
CA MET A 140 -7.13 -11.27 -12.48
C MET A 140 -5.63 -11.53 -12.41
N THR A 141 -5.16 -12.29 -11.42
CA THR A 141 -3.75 -12.66 -11.30
C THR A 141 -3.54 -14.15 -11.62
N PRO A 142 -2.29 -14.59 -11.90
CA PRO A 142 -1.98 -16.00 -12.09
C PRO A 142 -2.29 -16.88 -10.87
N ILE A 143 -2.50 -16.28 -9.70
CA ILE A 143 -2.81 -16.97 -8.44
C ILE A 143 -4.28 -16.83 -8.02
N GLY A 144 -5.14 -16.20 -8.85
CA GLY A 144 -6.54 -15.97 -8.56
C GLY A 144 -6.98 -14.51 -8.80
N GLY A 145 -8.29 -14.25 -8.72
CA GLY A 145 -8.81 -12.89 -8.77
C GLY A 145 -8.59 -12.16 -7.45
N LEU A 146 -8.10 -10.92 -7.50
CA LEU A 146 -8.03 -10.00 -6.37
C LEU A 146 -9.07 -8.90 -6.57
N SER A 147 -9.79 -8.51 -5.52
CA SER A 147 -10.83 -7.48 -5.57
C SER A 147 -10.58 -6.47 -4.46
N PHE A 148 -10.63 -5.19 -4.80
CA PHE A 148 -10.35 -4.08 -3.89
C PHE A 148 -11.49 -3.07 -3.93
N ASP A 149 -12.00 -2.73 -2.75
CA ASP A 149 -12.95 -1.66 -2.58
C ASP A 149 -12.22 -0.36 -2.22
N LEU A 150 -12.41 0.66 -3.04
CA LEU A 150 -11.83 1.99 -2.90
C LEU A 150 -12.93 3.03 -2.74
N ASN A 151 -12.77 3.88 -1.72
CA ASN A 151 -13.45 5.16 -1.64
C ASN A 151 -12.38 6.24 -1.50
N ALA A 152 -12.50 7.32 -2.26
CA ALA A 152 -11.53 8.39 -2.23
C ALA A 152 -12.22 9.75 -2.21
N GLN A 153 -11.57 10.74 -1.61
CA GLN A 153 -11.98 12.13 -1.64
C GLN A 153 -10.74 12.99 -1.87
N ILE A 154 -10.86 13.94 -2.80
CA ILE A 154 -9.85 14.94 -3.10
C ILE A 154 -10.52 16.30 -2.92
N SER A 155 -9.99 17.14 -2.03
CA SER A 155 -10.55 18.47 -1.77
C SER A 155 -10.11 19.50 -2.82
N ALA A 156 -10.78 20.64 -2.81
CA ALA A 156 -10.30 21.81 -3.53
C ALA A 156 -9.00 22.35 -2.89
N PRO A 157 -8.09 22.95 -3.68
CA PRO A 157 -6.87 23.53 -3.13
C PRO A 157 -7.18 24.52 -2.01
N ASN A 158 -6.51 24.37 -0.88
CA ASN A 158 -6.57 25.31 0.25
C ASN A 158 -5.80 26.62 -0.08
N GLN A 159 -5.69 27.52 0.91
CA GLN A 159 -5.00 28.81 0.74
C GLN A 159 -3.52 28.66 0.34
N ASP A 160 -2.88 27.58 0.78
CA ASP A 160 -1.49 27.23 0.46
C ASP A 160 -1.36 26.49 -0.88
N GLY A 161 -2.49 26.21 -1.55
CA GLY A 161 -2.54 25.47 -2.81
C GLY A 161 -2.38 23.97 -2.67
N LEU A 162 -2.50 23.42 -1.46
CA LEU A 162 -2.51 21.98 -1.18
C LEU A 162 -3.93 21.41 -1.34
N LYS A 163 -4.04 20.20 -1.87
CA LYS A 163 -5.28 19.43 -1.89
C LYS A 163 -5.21 18.35 -0.83
N ASP A 164 -6.22 18.26 0.01
CA ASP A 164 -6.35 17.16 0.96
C ASP A 164 -6.88 15.94 0.23
N VAL A 165 -6.36 14.77 0.58
CA VAL A 165 -6.71 13.50 -0.02
C VAL A 165 -6.98 12.48 1.07
N VAL A 166 -8.14 11.84 1.00
CA VAL A 166 -8.52 10.73 1.89
C VAL A 166 -8.85 9.52 1.03
N ILE A 167 -8.19 8.39 1.26
CA ILE A 167 -8.43 7.13 0.55
C ILE A 167 -8.73 6.04 1.59
N ASN A 168 -9.86 5.37 1.42
CA ASN A 168 -10.19 4.16 2.16
C ASN A 168 -10.06 2.99 1.18
N LEU A 169 -9.08 2.13 1.41
CA LEU A 169 -8.83 0.95 0.58
C LEU A 169 -8.99 -0.30 1.43
N ASN A 170 -9.83 -1.22 0.97
CA ASN A 170 -10.14 -2.44 1.69
C ASN A 170 -10.27 -3.65 0.77
N THR A 171 -9.94 -4.81 1.31
CA THR A 171 -10.16 -6.12 0.67
C THR A 171 -10.39 -7.18 1.73
N LYS A 172 -11.21 -8.19 1.43
CA LYS A 172 -11.60 -9.27 2.34
C LYS A 172 -11.55 -10.62 1.64
N GLN A 173 -10.37 -11.01 1.19
CA GLN A 173 -10.15 -12.30 0.54
C GLN A 173 -9.35 -13.24 1.44
N TYR A 174 -9.35 -14.53 1.11
CA TYR A 174 -8.68 -15.55 1.90
C TYR A 174 -7.15 -15.35 1.88
N GLU A 175 -6.60 -15.10 0.69
CA GLU A 175 -5.18 -14.90 0.46
C GLU A 175 -4.69 -13.54 0.95
N LEU A 176 -5.56 -12.53 0.92
CA LEU A 176 -5.24 -11.15 1.26
C LEU A 176 -6.46 -10.45 1.87
N LYS A 177 -6.28 -9.88 3.06
CA LYS A 177 -7.25 -8.98 3.66
C LYS A 177 -6.53 -7.75 4.16
N PHE A 178 -7.14 -6.58 3.96
CA PHE A 178 -6.69 -5.37 4.64
C PHE A 178 -7.81 -4.33 4.69
N ASN A 179 -7.70 -3.44 5.66
CA ASN A 179 -8.50 -2.24 5.80
C ASN A 179 -7.55 -1.08 6.13
N THR A 180 -7.40 -0.16 5.19
CA THR A 180 -6.46 0.96 5.30
C THR A 180 -7.15 2.29 5.04
N VAL A 181 -6.72 3.31 5.78
CA VAL A 181 -7.12 4.70 5.60
C VAL A 181 -5.87 5.51 5.33
N TRP A 182 -5.87 6.27 4.24
CA TRP A 182 -4.75 7.09 3.80
C TRP A 182 -5.22 8.53 3.85
N GLU A 183 -4.55 9.35 4.62
CA GLU A 183 -4.86 10.77 4.76
C GLU A 183 -3.62 11.56 4.39
N GLY A 184 -3.77 12.57 3.55
CA GLY A 184 -2.60 13.22 3.00
C GLY A 184 -2.89 14.50 2.26
N THR A 185 -1.81 15.07 1.73
CA THR A 185 -1.88 16.29 0.92
C THR A 185 -1.09 16.13 -0.38
N ILE A 186 -1.54 16.81 -1.43
CA ILE A 186 -0.84 16.92 -2.70
C ILE A 186 -0.68 18.40 -3.07
N SER A 187 0.54 18.82 -3.39
CA SER A 187 0.86 20.17 -3.84
C SER A 187 0.65 20.35 -5.34
N LYS A 188 0.67 21.60 -5.81
CA LYS A 188 0.65 21.93 -7.26
C LYS A 188 1.89 21.41 -8.00
N SER A 189 3.05 21.36 -7.34
CA SER A 189 4.29 20.80 -7.89
C SER A 189 4.25 19.27 -8.03
N GLY A 190 3.27 18.61 -7.39
CA GLY A 190 3.15 17.16 -7.38
C GLY A 190 3.91 16.49 -6.23
N ASP A 191 4.37 17.27 -5.26
CA ASP A 191 4.83 16.78 -3.96
C ASP A 191 3.63 16.27 -3.19
N TRP A 192 3.82 15.22 -2.40
CA TRP A 192 2.73 14.62 -1.63
C TRP A 192 3.23 13.98 -0.35
N GLN A 193 2.33 13.90 0.62
CA GLN A 193 2.53 13.15 1.86
C GLN A 193 1.24 12.41 2.18
N TYR A 194 1.35 11.14 2.57
CA TYR A 194 0.25 10.34 3.06
C TYR A 194 0.63 9.66 4.37
N ASP A 195 -0.22 9.83 5.37
CA ASP A 195 -0.24 9.04 6.59
C ASP A 195 -1.25 7.90 6.40
N ILE A 196 -0.76 6.68 6.50
CA ILE A 196 -1.52 5.47 6.19
C ILE A 196 -1.71 4.69 7.48
N THR A 197 -2.96 4.56 7.90
CA THR A 197 -3.36 3.73 9.04
C THR A 197 -3.82 2.37 8.55
N VAL A 198 -3.25 1.30 9.10
CA VAL A 198 -3.66 -0.08 8.87
C VAL A 198 -4.46 -0.57 10.07
N ASN A 199 -5.77 -0.71 9.90
CA ASN A 199 -6.68 -1.09 10.99
C ASN A 199 -6.67 -2.60 11.26
N ASP A 200 -6.69 -3.40 10.19
CA ASP A 200 -6.51 -4.85 10.21
C ASP A 200 -6.00 -5.26 8.84
N ALA A 201 -5.02 -6.13 8.81
CA ALA A 201 -4.56 -6.79 7.61
C ALA A 201 -4.05 -8.19 7.91
N GLY A 202 -3.91 -8.96 6.84
CA GLY A 202 -3.36 -10.29 6.88
C GLY A 202 -3.20 -10.83 5.47
N PHE A 203 -2.31 -11.80 5.34
CA PHE A 203 -2.14 -12.55 4.11
C PHE A 203 -1.98 -14.02 4.45
N ASN A 204 -2.40 -14.87 3.53
CA ASN A 204 -2.31 -16.31 3.68
C ASN A 204 -1.77 -16.89 2.39
N LEU A 205 -0.44 -16.96 2.31
CA LEU A 205 0.30 -17.54 1.19
C LEU A 205 0.92 -18.86 1.66
N ASP A 206 1.18 -19.78 0.74
CA ASP A 206 1.68 -21.13 1.05
C ASP A 206 2.90 -21.17 1.98
N LYS A 207 3.78 -20.17 1.89
CA LYS A 207 5.05 -20.12 2.62
C LYS A 207 5.15 -18.98 3.63
N ALA A 208 4.17 -18.08 3.64
CA ALA A 208 4.17 -16.90 4.49
C ALA A 208 2.73 -16.55 4.86
N GLN A 209 2.46 -16.43 6.15
CA GLN A 209 1.15 -16.04 6.64
C GLN A 209 1.30 -14.95 7.67
N ALA A 210 0.43 -13.95 7.64
CA ALA A 210 0.36 -12.92 8.66
C ALA A 210 -1.10 -12.71 9.07
N SER A 211 -1.32 -12.47 10.35
CA SER A 211 -2.65 -12.16 10.88
C SER A 211 -2.60 -11.04 11.90
N ARG A 212 -3.70 -10.28 11.98
CA ARG A 212 -3.86 -9.13 12.88
C ARG A 212 -2.73 -8.11 12.70
N LEU A 213 -2.38 -7.84 11.44
CA LEU A 213 -1.44 -6.79 11.09
C LEU A 213 -2.16 -5.45 11.28
N SER A 214 -1.58 -4.56 12.07
CA SER A 214 -2.09 -3.21 12.32
C SER A 214 -0.94 -2.24 12.50
N GLY A 215 -1.18 -0.95 12.38
CA GLY A 215 -0.14 0.06 12.59
C GLY A 215 -0.31 1.26 11.69
N TRP A 216 0.77 1.98 11.46
CA TRP A 216 0.77 3.18 10.64
C TRP A 216 2.08 3.31 9.87
N PHE A 217 2.03 3.99 8.74
CA PHE A 217 3.23 4.41 8.03
C PHE A 217 2.97 5.67 7.23
N THR A 218 4.00 6.50 7.10
CA THR A 218 3.99 7.72 6.33
C THR A 218 4.77 7.50 5.05
N LEU A 219 4.24 8.01 3.94
CA LEU A 219 4.92 8.08 2.66
C LEU A 219 5.04 9.57 2.29
N GLN A 220 6.24 10.03 1.95
CA GLN A 220 6.47 11.43 1.58
C GLN A 220 7.32 11.52 0.33
N LYS A 221 6.86 12.29 -0.65
CA LYS A 221 7.60 12.60 -1.88
C LYS A 221 7.79 14.11 -2.02
N ALA A 222 9.05 14.54 -2.12
CA ALA A 222 9.44 15.88 -2.51
C ALA A 222 10.27 15.84 -3.81
N GLY A 223 9.84 16.59 -4.82
CA GLY A 223 10.51 16.69 -6.12
C GLY A 223 10.51 15.37 -6.91
N THR A 224 11.67 15.02 -7.48
CA THR A 224 11.86 13.83 -8.31
C THR A 224 12.43 12.63 -7.55
N ILE A 225 12.63 12.75 -6.23
CA ILE A 225 13.23 11.70 -5.41
C ILE A 225 12.19 10.59 -5.19
N PHE A 226 12.66 9.35 -5.01
CA PHE A 226 11.83 8.26 -4.50
C PHE A 226 11.22 8.67 -3.15
N PRO A 227 9.98 8.25 -2.84
CA PRO A 227 9.35 8.61 -1.59
C PRO A 227 10.13 8.08 -0.39
N GLU A 228 10.31 8.93 0.61
CA GLU A 228 10.69 8.52 1.95
C GLU A 228 9.52 7.79 2.60
N THR A 229 9.83 6.77 3.38
CA THR A 229 8.84 5.90 4.01
C THR A 229 9.27 5.65 5.44
N SER A 230 8.37 5.84 6.39
CA SER A 230 8.60 5.51 7.80
C SER A 230 7.35 4.94 8.43
N GLY A 231 7.48 4.10 9.45
CA GLY A 231 6.30 3.54 10.08
C GLY A 231 6.57 2.44 11.09
N GLN A 232 5.47 1.98 11.68
CA GLN A 232 5.43 0.87 12.60
C GLN A 232 4.25 -0.04 12.27
N LEU A 233 4.52 -1.34 12.14
CA LEU A 233 3.52 -2.39 11.95
C LEU A 233 3.66 -3.42 13.06
N ASN A 234 2.53 -3.81 13.62
CA ASN A 234 2.42 -4.84 14.64
C ASN A 234 1.63 -6.01 14.09
N PHE A 235 2.10 -7.24 14.31
CA PHE A 235 1.45 -8.46 13.87
C PHE A 235 1.12 -9.31 15.08
N GLY A 236 -0.11 -9.81 15.14
CA GLY A 236 -0.45 -10.83 16.15
C GLY A 236 0.33 -12.13 15.92
N MET A 237 0.47 -12.53 14.65
CA MET A 237 1.22 -13.71 14.24
C MET A 237 1.82 -13.52 12.85
N LEU A 238 3.07 -13.96 12.68
CA LEU A 238 3.76 -14.08 11.41
C LEU A 238 4.37 -15.48 11.29
N THR A 239 3.94 -16.24 10.29
CA THR A 239 4.48 -17.57 9.99
C THR A 239 5.35 -17.46 8.76
N ILE A 240 6.62 -17.83 8.89
CA ILE A 240 7.58 -18.04 7.81
C ILE A 240 8.05 -19.48 7.93
N THR A 241 7.37 -20.38 7.21
CA THR A 241 7.43 -21.83 7.47
C THR A 241 8.89 -22.34 7.53
N PRO A 242 9.32 -22.98 8.63
CA PRO A 242 8.52 -23.51 9.74
C PRO A 242 8.48 -22.63 11.00
N ILE A 243 9.00 -21.40 10.96
CA ILE A 243 9.07 -20.51 12.12
C ILE A 243 7.75 -19.75 12.26
N ILE A 244 7.20 -19.76 13.46
CA ILE A 244 6.03 -18.98 13.83
C ILE A 244 6.47 -17.93 14.85
N LEU A 245 6.14 -16.67 14.57
CA LEU A 245 6.47 -15.52 15.39
C LEU A 245 5.19 -14.90 15.95
N HIS A 246 5.20 -14.53 17.22
CA HIS A 246 4.08 -13.89 17.92
C HIS A 246 4.50 -12.50 18.38
N ASN A 247 3.52 -11.59 18.48
CA ASN A 247 3.74 -10.20 18.93
C ASN A 247 4.89 -9.56 18.17
N VAL A 248 4.79 -9.55 16.84
CA VAL A 248 5.84 -9.00 15.99
C VAL A 248 5.67 -7.50 15.92
N ASP A 249 6.69 -6.76 16.36
CA ASP A 249 6.80 -5.32 16.16
C ASP A 249 7.82 -5.07 15.05
N MET A 250 7.41 -4.37 14.00
CA MET A 250 8.27 -3.99 12.88
C MET A 250 8.28 -2.47 12.77
N THR A 251 9.46 -1.86 12.75
CA THR A 251 9.66 -0.46 12.40
C THR A 251 10.50 -0.35 11.15
N PHE A 252 10.24 0.65 10.32
CA PHE A 252 11.05 0.93 9.15
C PHE A 252 11.15 2.43 8.92
N GLU A 253 12.26 2.86 8.34
CA GLU A 253 12.49 4.26 7.95
C GLU A 253 13.51 4.37 6.82
N GLY A 254 13.33 5.40 5.98
CA GLY A 254 14.28 5.79 4.96
C GLY A 254 13.71 5.77 3.55
N THR A 255 14.60 5.65 2.56
CA THR A 255 14.23 5.63 1.13
C THR A 255 14.48 4.25 0.54
N TYR A 256 14.00 3.98 -0.68
CA TYR A 256 14.24 2.69 -1.35
C TYR A 256 15.73 2.30 -1.43
N GLY A 257 16.64 3.29 -1.54
CA GLY A 257 18.08 3.07 -1.61
C GLY A 257 18.80 3.05 -0.26
N ASP A 258 18.19 3.59 0.80
CA ASP A 258 18.73 3.64 2.16
C ASP A 258 17.59 3.39 3.17
N MET A 259 17.25 2.12 3.36
CA MET A 259 16.10 1.69 4.18
C MET A 259 16.60 0.91 5.38
N GLN A 260 16.17 1.30 6.58
CA GLN A 260 16.35 0.49 7.77
C GLN A 260 15.04 -0.20 8.15
N THR A 261 15.13 -1.43 8.63
CA THR A 261 13.98 -2.18 9.16
C THR A 261 14.41 -2.94 10.40
N ILE A 262 13.66 -2.76 11.49
CA ILE A 262 13.89 -3.45 12.75
C ILE A 262 12.65 -4.29 13.04
N ILE A 263 12.84 -5.56 13.37
CA ILE A 263 11.80 -6.51 13.73
C ILE A 263 12.12 -7.05 15.11
N LYS A 264 11.13 -7.08 15.99
CA LYS A 264 11.18 -7.76 17.30
C LYS A 264 10.00 -8.71 17.40
N ALA A 265 10.21 -9.91 17.92
CA ALA A 265 9.15 -10.90 18.04
C ALA A 265 9.47 -11.95 19.11
N ASN A 266 8.44 -12.69 19.52
CA ASN A 266 8.60 -13.93 20.29
C ASN A 266 8.53 -15.14 19.35
N VAL A 267 9.36 -16.16 19.59
CA VAL A 267 9.32 -17.40 18.79
C VAL A 267 8.31 -18.38 19.39
N ALA A 268 7.30 -18.76 18.62
CA ALA A 268 6.24 -19.63 19.12
C ALA A 268 6.75 -21.04 19.41
N GLY A 269 6.22 -21.66 20.47
CA GLY A 269 6.61 -23.00 20.91
C GLY A 269 7.87 -23.03 21.79
N PHE A 270 8.50 -21.88 22.06
CA PHE A 270 9.66 -21.75 22.93
C PHE A 270 9.41 -20.68 23.99
N GLU A 271 9.53 -21.05 25.26
CA GLU A 271 9.27 -20.14 26.36
C GLU A 271 10.41 -19.12 26.49
N ASN A 272 10.07 -17.84 26.67
CA ASN A 272 11.03 -16.73 26.82
C ASN A 272 12.02 -16.56 25.65
N MET A 273 11.71 -17.11 24.47
CA MET A 273 12.56 -16.93 23.30
C MET A 273 12.18 -15.69 22.50
N THR A 274 13.11 -14.76 22.37
CA THR A 274 12.93 -13.51 21.63
C THR A 274 13.83 -13.45 20.41
N LEU A 275 13.32 -12.84 19.34
CA LEU A 275 14.02 -12.59 18.09
C LEU A 275 14.08 -11.07 17.88
N ALA A 276 15.26 -10.56 17.54
CA ALA A 276 15.43 -9.23 16.98
C ALA A 276 16.19 -9.31 15.66
N ILE A 277 15.76 -8.54 14.67
CA ILE A 277 16.42 -8.41 13.37
C ILE A 277 16.50 -6.92 13.05
N ASP A 278 17.67 -6.44 12.66
CA ASP A 278 17.93 -5.12 12.10
C ASP A 278 18.55 -5.33 10.71
N THR A 279 17.88 -4.81 9.70
CA THR A 279 18.40 -4.81 8.33
C THR A 279 18.56 -3.39 7.86
N LYS A 280 19.74 -3.08 7.31
CA LYS A 280 20.00 -1.79 6.66
C LYS A 280 20.38 -2.02 5.22
N GLN A 281 19.55 -1.53 4.31
CA GLN A 281 19.84 -1.42 2.90
C GLN A 281 20.56 -0.10 2.67
N THR A 282 21.65 -0.10 1.92
CA THR A 282 22.29 1.10 1.36
C THR A 282 22.56 0.87 -0.13
N GLU A 283 23.06 1.88 -0.84
CA GLU A 283 23.52 1.74 -2.23
C GLU A 283 24.62 0.67 -2.38
N SER A 284 25.45 0.50 -1.35
CA SER A 284 26.56 -0.47 -1.35
C SER A 284 26.13 -1.92 -1.06
N GLY A 285 24.88 -2.15 -0.64
CA GLY A 285 24.36 -3.48 -0.33
C GLY A 285 23.48 -3.51 0.91
N ARG A 286 23.19 -4.72 1.39
CA ARG A 286 22.35 -4.96 2.57
C ARG A 286 23.16 -5.58 3.69
N THR A 287 23.10 -4.97 4.87
CA THR A 287 23.59 -5.54 6.12
C THR A 287 22.45 -6.09 6.94
N ILE A 288 22.74 -7.17 7.66
CA ILE A 288 21.78 -7.87 8.53
C ILE A 288 22.47 -8.07 9.88
N SER A 289 21.77 -7.72 10.95
CA SER A 289 22.10 -8.00 12.34
C SER A 289 20.90 -8.65 12.99
N ALA A 290 21.03 -9.89 13.45
CA ALA A 290 19.95 -10.63 14.08
C ALA A 290 20.42 -11.24 15.41
N SER A 291 19.52 -11.31 16.37
CA SER A 291 19.74 -11.99 17.63
C SER A 291 18.55 -12.85 18.01
N ILE A 292 18.81 -14.07 18.49
CA ILE A 292 17.82 -14.93 19.14
C ILE A 292 18.31 -15.14 20.57
N GLU A 293 17.50 -14.77 21.55
CA GLU A 293 17.80 -14.93 22.97
C GLU A 293 16.84 -15.92 23.62
N THR A 294 17.35 -16.78 24.50
CA THR A 294 16.58 -17.76 25.27
C THR A 294 17.32 -18.12 26.56
N ASN A 295 16.61 -18.71 27.51
CA ASN A 295 17.20 -19.26 28.74
C ASN A 295 17.51 -20.76 28.63
N ASP A 296 17.13 -21.39 27.50
CA ASP A 296 17.36 -22.81 27.24
C ASP A 296 18.21 -23.01 25.96
N LYS A 297 19.40 -23.58 26.14
CA LYS A 297 20.33 -23.87 25.04
C LYS A 297 19.82 -24.94 24.07
N ASP A 298 19.03 -25.90 24.55
CA ASP A 298 18.47 -26.96 23.70
C ASP A 298 17.40 -26.38 22.78
N ASP A 299 16.63 -25.41 23.28
CA ASP A 299 15.66 -24.67 22.47
C ASP A 299 16.34 -23.81 21.39
N LEU A 300 17.46 -23.16 21.71
CA LEU A 300 18.27 -22.44 20.72
C LEU A 300 18.70 -23.37 19.57
N LEU A 301 19.19 -24.57 19.91
CA LEU A 301 19.64 -25.57 18.94
C LEU A 301 18.48 -26.14 18.10
N LYS A 302 17.29 -26.33 18.70
CA LYS A 302 16.08 -26.73 17.96
C LYS A 302 15.68 -25.68 16.92
N VAL A 303 15.71 -24.39 17.27
CA VAL A 303 15.42 -23.31 16.32
C VAL A 303 16.45 -23.24 15.21
N MET A 304 17.74 -23.40 15.52
CA MET A 304 18.79 -23.47 14.49
C MET A 304 18.59 -24.65 13.53
N ALA A 305 18.13 -25.80 14.04
CA ALA A 305 17.77 -26.94 13.19
C ALA A 305 16.54 -26.65 12.32
N GLN A 306 15.52 -25.96 12.86
CA GLN A 306 14.36 -25.52 12.08
C GLN A 306 14.75 -24.54 10.97
N LEU A 307 15.65 -23.59 11.25
CA LEU A 307 16.17 -22.62 10.27
C LEU A 307 16.87 -23.30 9.08
N ARG A 308 17.65 -24.35 9.34
CA ARG A 308 18.30 -25.16 8.28
C ARG A 308 17.27 -25.77 7.31
N ASP A 309 16.14 -26.22 7.85
CA ASP A 309 15.13 -26.97 7.08
C ASP A 309 14.14 -26.07 6.33
N VAL A 310 14.25 -24.74 6.48
CA VAL A 310 13.44 -23.78 5.74
C VAL A 310 13.76 -23.87 4.24
N LYS A 311 12.84 -24.47 3.47
CA LYS A 311 12.98 -24.64 2.01
C LYS A 311 13.00 -23.33 1.21
N LEU A 312 12.53 -22.22 1.77
CA LEU A 312 12.55 -20.88 1.12
C LEU A 312 13.97 -20.43 0.76
N TRP A 313 14.98 -20.78 1.57
CA TRP A 313 16.37 -20.39 1.33
C TRP A 313 17.10 -21.33 0.38
N GLN A 314 16.50 -22.46 0.01
CA GLN A 314 17.15 -23.47 -0.82
C GLN A 314 17.25 -23.07 -2.30
N SER A 315 16.47 -22.08 -2.76
CA SER A 315 16.67 -21.45 -4.08
C SER A 315 17.77 -20.37 -4.08
N ASP A 316 18.06 -19.78 -2.92
CA ASP A 316 19.10 -18.76 -2.69
C ASP A 316 20.21 -19.31 -1.76
N GLN A 317 20.80 -20.46 -2.14
CA GLN A 317 21.74 -21.22 -1.29
C GLN A 317 22.98 -20.44 -0.79
N ALA A 318 23.25 -19.23 -1.28
CA ALA A 318 24.39 -18.42 -0.85
C ALA A 318 24.29 -17.93 0.61
N ASN A 319 23.08 -17.64 1.12
CA ASN A 319 22.96 -16.92 2.39
C ASN A 319 23.08 -17.86 3.61
N LEU A 320 22.42 -19.03 3.59
CA LEU A 320 22.51 -20.02 4.68
C LEU A 320 23.78 -20.86 4.65
N SER A 321 24.42 -21.02 3.49
CA SER A 321 25.72 -21.71 3.41
C SER A 321 26.81 -20.95 4.17
N SER A 322 26.73 -19.60 4.23
CA SER A 322 27.66 -18.79 5.03
C SER A 322 27.54 -19.00 6.54
N LEU A 323 26.34 -19.27 7.07
CA LEU A 323 26.12 -19.61 8.49
C LEU A 323 26.53 -21.05 8.85
N MET A 324 26.86 -21.88 7.87
CA MET A 324 27.38 -23.24 8.06
C MET A 324 26.46 -24.14 8.90
N LEU A 325 25.13 -23.96 8.82
CA LEU A 325 24.12 -24.75 9.57
C LEU A 325 23.91 -26.17 9.00
N THR A 326 24.98 -26.92 8.78
CA THR A 326 24.90 -28.33 8.35
C THR A 326 24.57 -29.24 9.53
N GLU A 327 24.06 -30.45 9.25
CA GLU A 327 23.78 -31.45 10.32
C GLU A 327 25.04 -31.77 11.14
N GLY A 328 26.19 -31.92 10.49
CA GLY A 328 27.48 -32.17 11.17
C GLY A 328 27.90 -31.00 12.06
N ASN A 329 27.72 -29.76 11.59
CA ASN A 329 28.08 -28.58 12.35
C ASN A 329 27.17 -28.35 13.55
N LEU A 330 25.86 -28.61 13.42
CA LEU A 330 24.90 -28.58 14.53
C LEU A 330 25.23 -29.64 15.58
N LYS A 331 25.59 -30.87 15.19
CA LYS A 331 26.06 -31.91 16.14
C LYS A 331 27.32 -31.46 16.90
N SER A 332 28.27 -30.84 16.20
CA SER A 332 29.48 -30.31 16.85
C SER A 332 29.17 -29.13 17.78
N LEU A 333 28.22 -28.26 17.44
CA LEU A 333 27.74 -27.18 18.33
C LEU A 333 27.08 -27.75 19.59
N TYR A 334 26.23 -28.77 19.43
CA TYR A 334 25.61 -29.46 20.56
C TYR A 334 26.66 -30.00 21.53
N SER A 335 27.69 -30.69 21.02
CA SER A 335 28.81 -31.17 21.85
C SER A 335 29.57 -30.04 22.56
N SER A 336 29.72 -28.89 21.89
CA SER A 336 30.42 -27.71 22.45
C SER A 336 29.62 -27.01 23.55
N LEU A 337 28.28 -27.05 23.47
CA LEU A 337 27.35 -26.44 24.43
C LEU A 337 26.97 -27.38 25.58
N LYS A 338 27.16 -28.69 25.43
CA LYS A 338 26.70 -29.71 26.38
C LYS A 338 27.07 -29.39 27.84
N ASP A 339 28.33 -29.02 28.07
CA ASP A 339 28.87 -28.77 29.42
C ASP A 339 28.98 -27.26 29.76
N LYS A 340 28.40 -26.40 28.92
CA LYS A 340 28.37 -24.95 29.10
C LYS A 340 27.01 -24.53 29.65
N ASN A 341 27.01 -23.92 30.84
CA ASN A 341 25.80 -23.43 31.50
C ASN A 341 25.87 -21.90 31.64
N ALA A 342 24.77 -21.24 31.28
CA ALA A 342 24.55 -19.81 31.36
C ALA A 342 23.08 -19.57 31.75
N ASP A 343 22.78 -18.36 32.24
CA ASP A 343 21.42 -17.93 32.57
C ASP A 343 20.66 -17.55 31.28
N THR A 344 21.37 -16.96 30.32
CA THR A 344 20.84 -16.67 28.98
C THR A 344 21.81 -17.11 27.88
N TYR A 345 21.26 -17.51 26.75
CA TYR A 345 21.98 -17.90 25.55
C TYR A 345 21.49 -17.02 24.39
N THR A 346 22.41 -16.33 23.74
CA THR A 346 22.12 -15.46 22.60
C THR A 346 22.84 -15.97 21.37
N LEU A 347 22.09 -16.39 20.34
CA LEU A 347 22.62 -16.50 18.99
C LEU A 347 22.69 -15.10 18.39
N GLN A 348 23.87 -14.63 18.02
CA GLN A 348 24.06 -13.39 17.26
C GLN A 348 24.51 -13.74 15.84
N VAL A 349 23.88 -13.12 14.85
CA VAL A 349 24.20 -13.23 13.43
C VAL A 349 24.41 -11.84 12.87
N ASN A 350 25.53 -11.59 12.19
CA ASN A 350 25.83 -10.32 11.56
C ASN A 350 26.49 -10.53 10.20
N GLY A 351 26.26 -9.62 9.26
CA GLY A 351 27.01 -9.58 8.00
C GLY A 351 26.21 -9.00 6.85
N THR A 352 26.52 -9.45 5.64
CA THR A 352 25.76 -9.13 4.43
C THR A 352 24.89 -10.31 4.03
N ALA A 353 23.94 -10.10 3.11
CA ALA A 353 23.15 -11.20 2.57
C ALA A 353 24.02 -12.37 2.08
N LEU A 354 25.19 -12.08 1.48
CA LEU A 354 26.09 -13.08 0.89
C LEU A 354 27.15 -13.63 1.85
N SER A 355 27.31 -13.03 3.04
CA SER A 355 28.35 -13.41 4.00
C SER A 355 27.87 -13.09 5.42
N LEU A 356 27.20 -14.06 6.03
CA LEU A 356 26.77 -14.01 7.41
C LEU A 356 27.77 -14.76 8.28
N ALA A 357 28.13 -14.15 9.41
CA ALA A 357 28.84 -14.80 10.50
C ALA A 357 27.91 -14.90 11.70
N GLY A 358 28.08 -15.94 12.51
CA GLY A 358 27.31 -16.07 13.74
C GLY A 358 28.11 -16.64 14.89
N LYS A 359 27.62 -16.38 16.11
CA LYS A 359 28.19 -16.89 17.37
C LYS A 359 27.08 -17.09 18.39
N ILE A 360 27.29 -18.01 19.32
CA ILE A 360 26.46 -18.20 20.51
C ILE A 360 27.21 -17.62 21.69
N ILE A 361 26.53 -16.76 22.44
CA ILE A 361 27.05 -16.13 23.66
C ILE A 361 26.25 -16.67 24.84
N GLY A 362 26.92 -17.18 25.86
CA GLY A 362 26.28 -17.52 27.13
C GLY A 362 26.58 -16.46 28.17
N ASN A 363 25.56 -15.87 28.79
CA ASN A 363 25.72 -14.91 29.88
C ASN A 363 25.31 -15.52 31.21
N LYS A 364 26.11 -15.30 32.24
CA LYS A 364 25.83 -15.72 33.61
C LYS A 364 26.04 -14.53 34.55
N ASP A 365 25.10 -14.28 35.46
CA ASP A 365 25.13 -13.14 36.38
C ASP A 365 25.36 -11.80 35.63
N ASN A 366 24.66 -11.60 34.50
CA ASN A 366 24.79 -10.45 33.59
C ASN A 366 26.18 -10.23 32.99
N SER A 367 27.06 -11.23 33.01
CA SER A 367 28.40 -11.17 32.43
C SER A 367 28.58 -12.27 31.38
N GLN A 368 29.34 -11.96 30.33
CA GLN A 368 29.67 -12.94 29.29
C GLN A 368 30.51 -14.08 29.89
N SER A 369 29.95 -15.29 29.89
CA SER A 369 30.60 -16.49 30.43
C SER A 369 31.35 -17.28 29.35
N PHE A 370 30.84 -17.33 28.12
CA PHE A 370 31.50 -17.98 26.99
C PHE A 370 30.98 -17.45 25.65
N VAL A 371 31.76 -17.69 24.59
CA VAL A 371 31.40 -17.44 23.19
C VAL A 371 31.78 -18.67 22.37
N ILE A 372 30.90 -19.11 21.47
CA ILE A 372 31.14 -20.21 20.54
C ILE A 372 30.83 -19.73 19.14
N SER A 373 31.82 -19.73 18.25
CA SER A 373 31.61 -19.40 16.83
C SER A 373 30.76 -20.45 16.12
N LEU A 374 29.87 -20.02 15.23
CA LEU A 374 29.19 -20.95 14.32
C LEU A 374 30.14 -21.50 13.27
N ASP A 375 31.18 -20.76 12.90
CA ASP A 375 32.25 -21.24 12.01
C ASP A 375 33.10 -22.29 12.76
N PRO A 376 33.10 -23.56 12.31
CA PRO A 376 33.89 -24.62 12.93
C PRO A 376 35.38 -24.30 13.03
N ALA A 377 35.94 -23.54 12.08
CA ALA A 377 37.35 -23.16 12.09
C ALA A 377 37.71 -22.18 13.23
N GLN A 378 36.71 -21.50 13.80
CA GLN A 378 36.89 -20.47 14.83
C GLN A 378 36.32 -20.87 16.20
N ARG A 379 35.93 -22.13 16.43
CA ARG A 379 35.29 -22.58 17.69
C ARG A 379 36.23 -22.68 18.89
N ASN A 380 37.54 -22.81 18.65
CA ASN A 380 38.56 -23.05 19.67
C ASN A 380 39.58 -21.91 19.79
N LEU A 381 39.28 -20.74 19.20
CA LEU A 381 40.01 -19.49 19.37
C LEU A 381 39.30 -18.66 20.43
#